data_AF-A0A2M8TGN7-F1
#
_entry.id   AF-A0A2M8TGN7-F1
#
_cell.length_a   1.000
_cell.length_b   1.000
_cell.length_c   1.000
_cell.angle_alpha   90.00
_cell.angle_beta   90.00
_cell.angle_gamma   90.00
#
_symmetry.space_group_name_H-M   'P 1'
#
loop_
_entity.id
_entity.type
_entity.pdbx_description
1 polymer ?
#
loop_
_entity_poly.entity_id
_entity_poly.type
_entity_poly.pdbx_seq_one_letter_code
_entity_poly.pdbx_strand_id
1 'polypeptide(L)'
;MKKMCVLDENKVCDNCGECDRCDLNPEKICDNCGKCLNPNNANTRSILVDNVIPDDDNINEAKDSDDSNEILHDYDDDYVKDENDDYDEPEIDFINDVDGLNEILNDEEKRKKFINEAFPGFLTLRKDKFNK
;
A
#
# COMPACT_ATOMS: atom_id res chain seq x y z
N MET A 1 15.92 0.04 22.72
CA MET A 1 15.20 1.34 22.62
C MET A 1 13.76 1.10 23.03
N LYS A 2 13.11 2.04 23.72
CA LYS A 2 11.68 1.93 24.07
C LYS A 2 10.85 2.36 22.86
N LYS A 3 9.84 1.57 22.47
CA LYS A 3 8.92 1.91 21.38
C LYS A 3 7.89 2.90 21.90
N MET A 4 7.64 3.98 21.15
CA MET A 4 6.60 4.95 21.49
C MET A 4 5.22 4.43 21.07
N CYS A 5 4.17 4.92 21.72
CA CYS A 5 2.79 4.60 21.38
C CYS A 5 2.42 5.27 20.06
N VAL A 6 1.74 4.53 19.18
CA VAL A 6 1.31 5.05 17.86
C VAL A 6 0.13 6.01 17.95
N LEU A 7 -0.64 5.94 19.06
CA LEU A 7 -1.79 6.81 19.32
C LEU A 7 -1.44 8.02 20.18
N ASP A 8 -0.28 8.01 20.84
CA ASP A 8 0.15 9.09 21.74
C ASP A 8 1.68 9.19 21.77
N GLU A 9 2.21 10.21 21.10
CA GLU A 9 3.65 10.46 20.95
C GLU A 9 4.35 10.75 22.29
N ASN A 10 3.62 11.15 23.33
CA ASN A 10 4.16 11.41 24.66
C ASN A 10 4.20 10.16 25.55
N LYS A 11 3.64 9.04 25.07
CA LYS A 11 3.50 7.80 25.83
C LYS A 11 4.44 6.71 25.32
N VAL A 12 5.20 6.11 26.23
CA VAL A 12 5.92 4.86 25.93
C VAL A 12 4.91 3.72 25.80
N CYS A 13 5.05 2.90 24.76
CA CYS A 13 4.15 1.76 24.54
C CYS A 13 4.20 0.78 25.72
N ASP A 14 3.04 0.54 26.32
CA ASP A 14 2.78 -0.38 27.43
C ASP A 14 2.10 -1.68 26.98
N ASN A 15 1.95 -1.88 25.67
CA ASN A 15 1.21 -2.99 25.05
C ASN A 15 -0.25 -3.11 25.52
N CYS A 16 -0.94 -1.97 25.71
CA CYS A 16 -2.36 -1.95 26.07
C CYS A 16 -3.30 -2.57 25.01
N GLY A 17 -2.90 -2.59 23.73
CA GLY A 17 -3.69 -3.19 22.64
C GLY A 17 -4.84 -2.31 22.12
N GLU A 18 -4.92 -1.06 22.54
CA GLU A 18 -5.91 -0.08 22.04
C GLU A 18 -5.73 0.22 20.55
N CYS A 19 -4.47 0.29 20.08
CA CYS A 19 -4.15 0.49 18.66
C CYS A 19 -4.58 -0.66 17.76
N ASP A 20 -4.94 -1.82 18.33
CA ASP A 20 -5.41 -2.98 17.58
C ASP A 20 -6.94 -3.07 17.55
N ARG A 21 -7.66 -2.09 18.11
CA ARG A 21 -9.14 -2.06 18.13
C ARG A 21 -9.69 -1.37 16.88
N CYS A 22 -10.89 -1.75 16.51
CA CYS A 22 -11.60 -1.13 15.39
C CYS A 22 -12.17 0.24 15.82
N ASP A 23 -11.85 1.29 15.06
CA ASP A 23 -12.36 2.65 15.30
C ASP A 23 -13.89 2.73 15.31
N LEU A 24 -14.57 1.87 14.53
CA LEU A 24 -16.03 1.82 14.48
C LEU A 24 -16.66 0.95 15.58
N ASN A 25 -15.91 -0.02 16.12
CA ASN A 25 -16.40 -0.92 17.16
C ASN A 25 -15.28 -1.28 18.15
N PRO A 26 -15.23 -0.61 19.32
CA PRO A 26 -14.20 -0.82 20.33
C PRO A 26 -14.12 -2.25 20.90
N GLU A 27 -15.16 -3.07 20.75
CA GLU A 27 -15.14 -4.48 21.20
C GLU A 27 -14.48 -5.42 20.17
N LYS A 28 -14.25 -4.95 18.94
CA LYS A 28 -13.69 -5.73 17.85
C LYS A 28 -12.20 -5.45 17.67
N ILE A 29 -11.38 -6.51 17.57
CA ILE A 29 -10.01 -6.39 17.08
C ILE A 29 -10.05 -6.04 15.58
N CYS A 30 -9.28 -5.05 15.17
CA CYS A 30 -9.20 -4.64 13.77
C CYS A 30 -8.77 -5.83 12.90
N ASP A 31 -9.60 -6.14 11.92
CA ASP A 31 -9.39 -7.19 10.92
C ASP A 31 -9.10 -6.58 9.54
N ASN A 32 -8.67 -5.31 9.50
CA ASN A 32 -8.32 -4.61 8.27
C ASN A 32 -9.46 -4.52 7.23
N CYS A 33 -10.74 -4.61 7.65
CA CYS A 33 -11.88 -4.60 6.73
C CYS A 33 -12.15 -3.24 6.03
N GLY A 34 -11.45 -2.16 6.40
CA GLY A 34 -11.53 -0.86 5.71
C GLY A 34 -12.84 -0.07 5.87
N LYS A 35 -13.83 -0.59 6.61
CA LYS A 35 -15.15 0.07 6.76
C LYS A 35 -15.08 1.46 7.41
N CYS A 36 -14.09 1.70 8.27
CA CYS A 36 -13.84 2.99 8.91
C CYS A 36 -13.44 4.09 7.92
N LEU A 37 -12.92 3.73 6.74
CA LEU A 37 -12.50 4.69 5.72
C LEU A 37 -13.68 5.27 4.93
N ASN A 38 -14.86 4.67 5.04
CA ASN A 38 -16.10 5.10 4.39
C ASN A 38 -15.91 5.61 2.95
N PRO A 39 -15.52 4.74 2.00
CA PRO A 39 -15.13 5.13 0.65
C PRO A 39 -16.22 5.86 -0.15
N ASN A 40 -17.48 5.77 0.29
CA ASN A 40 -18.62 6.45 -0.33
C ASN A 40 -18.87 7.86 0.21
N ASN A 41 -18.21 8.28 1.29
CA ASN A 41 -18.42 9.58 1.92
C ASN A 41 -17.16 10.35 2.30
N ALA A 42 -15.99 9.71 2.27
CA ALA A 42 -14.75 10.35 2.63
C ALA A 42 -14.16 11.10 1.44
N ASN A 43 -13.66 12.32 1.68
CA ASN A 43 -12.69 13.00 0.81
C ASN A 43 -11.33 12.28 0.88
N THR A 44 -11.32 10.95 0.74
CA THR A 44 -10.10 10.18 0.57
C THR A 44 -9.58 10.43 -0.83
N ARG A 45 -8.28 10.76 -0.95
CA ARG A 45 -7.58 10.74 -2.24
C ARG A 45 -7.73 9.34 -2.82
N SER A 46 -8.37 9.23 -3.99
CA SER A 46 -8.60 7.97 -4.68
C SER A 46 -8.06 8.09 -6.10
N ILE A 47 -7.43 7.02 -6.57
CA ILE A 47 -7.00 6.89 -7.96
C ILE A 47 -8.15 6.23 -8.71
N LEU A 48 -8.71 6.93 -9.70
CA LEU A 48 -9.74 6.37 -10.58
C LEU A 48 -9.05 5.54 -11.67
N VAL A 49 -9.27 4.22 -11.66
CA VAL A 49 -8.78 3.33 -12.71
C VAL A 49 -9.85 3.25 -13.80
N ASP A 50 -9.60 3.87 -14.95
CA ASP A 50 -10.56 3.86 -16.07
C ASP A 50 -10.51 2.54 -16.85
N ASN A 51 -9.32 1.96 -17.06
CA ASN A 51 -9.14 0.71 -17.80
C ASN A 51 -8.03 -0.16 -17.20
N VAL A 52 -8.18 -1.48 -17.32
CA VAL A 52 -7.16 -2.49 -16.97
C VAL A 52 -6.81 -3.25 -18.25
N ILE A 53 -5.55 -3.19 -18.66
CA ILE A 53 -5.05 -3.88 -19.86
C ILE A 53 -4.47 -5.23 -19.41
N PRO A 54 -5.02 -6.38 -19.85
CA PRO A 54 -4.49 -7.69 -19.51
C PRO A 54 -3.22 -8.01 -20.31
N ASP A 55 -2.32 -8.81 -19.72
CA ASP A 55 -0.99 -9.11 -20.28
C ASP A 55 -1.01 -9.85 -21.64
N ASP A 56 -2.09 -10.55 -21.95
CA ASP A 56 -2.25 -11.31 -23.22
C ASP A 56 -2.64 -10.40 -24.41
N ASP A 57 -3.05 -9.17 -24.16
CA ASP A 57 -3.35 -8.21 -25.21
C ASP A 57 -2.05 -7.59 -25.73
N ASN A 58 -1.76 -7.82 -27.02
CA ASN A 58 -0.63 -7.19 -27.69
C ASN A 58 -0.74 -5.67 -27.50
N ILE A 59 0.26 -5.06 -26.83
CA ILE A 59 0.44 -3.62 -26.58
C ILE A 59 0.78 -2.86 -27.89
N ASN A 60 0.15 -3.23 -29.00
CA ASN A 60 0.30 -2.62 -30.31
C ASN A 60 -1.01 -1.96 -30.79
N GLU A 61 -2.07 -2.00 -29.98
CA GLU A 61 -3.35 -1.33 -30.27
C GLU A 61 -3.76 -0.30 -29.21
N ALA A 62 -2.82 0.18 -28.37
CA ALA A 62 -2.92 1.51 -27.81
C ALA A 62 -2.69 2.52 -28.95
N LYS A 63 -3.67 2.60 -29.86
CA LYS A 63 -3.76 3.69 -30.82
C LYS A 63 -3.85 4.96 -30.00
N ASP A 64 -2.97 5.90 -30.32
CA ASP A 64 -3.06 7.31 -29.99
C ASP A 64 -4.52 7.79 -30.06
N SER A 65 -5.23 7.72 -28.93
CA SER A 65 -6.33 8.62 -28.68
C SER A 65 -5.66 9.89 -28.17
N ASP A 66 -5.69 10.90 -29.04
CA ASP A 66 -5.45 12.35 -28.94
C ASP A 66 -5.71 13.05 -27.58
N ASP A 67 -5.39 12.43 -26.45
CA ASP A 67 -5.64 12.93 -25.10
C ASP A 67 -4.41 12.74 -24.19
N SER A 68 -3.23 12.97 -24.76
CA SER A 68 -1.96 12.95 -24.04
C SER A 68 -1.75 14.15 -23.10
N ASN A 69 -2.82 14.81 -22.65
CA ASN A 69 -2.74 16.05 -21.86
C ASN A 69 -3.53 16.03 -20.55
N GLU A 70 -4.22 14.95 -20.19
CA GLU A 70 -4.68 14.74 -18.81
C GLU A 70 -3.90 13.61 -18.17
N ILE A 71 -2.58 13.82 -18.02
CA ILE A 71 -1.90 13.27 -16.84
C ILE A 71 -2.70 13.84 -15.66
N LEU A 72 -3.30 12.96 -14.85
CA LEU A 72 -3.95 13.33 -13.60
C LEU A 72 -3.06 14.31 -12.83
N HIS A 73 -3.41 15.60 -12.88
CA HIS A 73 -2.83 16.66 -12.06
C HIS A 73 -3.44 16.58 -10.65
N ASP A 74 -3.38 15.40 -10.03
CA ASP A 74 -3.67 15.22 -8.60
C ASP A 74 -2.41 15.36 -7.74
N TYR A 75 -1.26 15.55 -8.38
CA TYR A 75 -0.09 16.15 -7.76
C TYR A 75 -0.46 17.54 -7.27
N ASP A 76 -0.26 17.77 -5.97
CA ASP A 76 -0.33 19.09 -5.36
C ASP A 76 0.60 20.02 -6.14
N ASP A 77 0.06 20.91 -6.97
CA ASP A 77 0.83 21.95 -7.68
C ASP A 77 1.59 22.86 -6.70
N ASP A 78 1.22 22.83 -5.41
CA ASP A 78 1.87 23.51 -4.30
C ASP A 78 2.99 22.67 -3.63
N TYR A 79 3.30 21.46 -4.12
CA TYR A 79 4.47 20.71 -3.66
C TYR A 79 5.75 21.38 -4.17
N VAL A 80 6.21 22.37 -3.40
CA VAL A 80 7.55 22.94 -3.57
C VAL A 80 8.54 21.88 -3.08
N LYS A 81 9.18 21.19 -4.03
CA LYS A 81 10.35 20.34 -3.75
C LYS A 81 11.37 21.21 -2.99
N ASP A 82 11.60 20.93 -1.71
CA ASP A 82 12.66 21.60 -0.96
C ASP A 82 13.98 21.27 -1.67
N GLU A 83 14.68 22.31 -2.12
CA GLU A 83 15.95 22.20 -2.84
C GLU A 83 17.04 21.51 -1.98
N ASN A 84 16.80 21.40 -0.66
CA ASN A 84 17.68 20.74 0.30
C ASN A 84 17.23 19.33 0.70
N ASP A 85 16.09 18.86 0.19
CA ASP A 85 15.63 17.50 0.42
C ASP A 85 16.34 16.54 -0.57
N ASP A 86 17.48 16.03 -0.13
CA ASP A 86 18.27 14.99 -0.80
C ASP A 86 17.59 13.61 -0.60
N TYR A 87 16.30 13.51 -0.93
CA TYR A 87 15.62 12.22 -1.00
C TYR A 87 16.05 11.53 -2.30
N ASP A 88 16.91 10.53 -2.17
CA ASP A 88 17.09 9.53 -3.23
C ASP A 88 15.70 8.99 -3.60
N GLU A 89 15.31 9.14 -4.87
CA GLU A 89 14.10 8.51 -5.38
C GLU A 89 14.18 7.01 -5.06
N PRO A 90 13.17 6.44 -4.38
CA PRO A 90 13.20 5.03 -4.04
C PRO A 90 13.25 4.21 -5.33
N GLU A 91 14.21 3.30 -5.42
CA GLU A 91 14.24 2.29 -6.48
C GLU A 91 13.04 1.36 -6.28
N ILE A 92 12.04 1.49 -7.17
CA ILE A 92 10.80 0.71 -7.15
C ILE A 92 10.87 -0.30 -8.29
N ASP A 93 10.91 -1.59 -7.94
CA ASP A 93 10.74 -2.70 -8.88
C ASP A 93 9.28 -3.13 -8.96
N PHE A 94 8.79 -3.50 -10.15
CA PHE A 94 7.47 -4.08 -10.29
C PHE A 94 7.46 -5.55 -9.87
N ILE A 95 6.27 -6.07 -9.54
CA ILE A 95 6.09 -7.48 -9.14
C ILE A 95 6.60 -8.45 -10.21
N ASN A 96 6.52 -8.05 -11.48
CA ASN A 96 6.97 -8.84 -12.62
C ASN A 96 8.50 -8.80 -12.83
N ASP A 97 9.17 -7.79 -12.27
CA ASP A 97 10.64 -7.66 -12.36
C ASP A 97 11.34 -8.58 -11.35
N VAL A 98 10.62 -9.01 -10.31
CA VAL A 98 11.14 -9.89 -9.27
C VAL A 98 10.71 -11.34 -9.51
N ASP A 99 11.69 -12.17 -9.90
CA ASP A 99 11.50 -13.59 -10.19
C ASP A 99 10.79 -14.33 -9.04
N GLY A 100 9.67 -14.97 -9.37
CA GLY A 100 8.89 -15.79 -8.45
C GLY A 100 7.99 -15.01 -7.47
N LEU A 101 8.08 -13.67 -7.42
CA LEU A 101 7.25 -12.86 -6.52
C LEU A 101 5.76 -12.94 -6.92
N ASN A 102 5.47 -12.86 -8.22
CA ASN A 102 4.11 -12.97 -8.75
C ASN A 102 3.45 -14.32 -8.37
N GLU A 103 4.23 -15.41 -8.43
CA GLU A 103 3.76 -16.75 -8.05
C GLU A 103 3.45 -16.83 -6.54
N ILE A 104 4.31 -16.24 -5.70
CA ILE A 104 4.10 -16.20 -4.24
C ILE A 104 2.83 -15.41 -3.88
N LEU A 105 2.52 -14.34 -4.63
CA LEU A 105 1.35 -13.51 -4.38
C LEU A 105 0.05 -14.20 -4.82
N ASN A 106 0.05 -14.89 -5.95
CA ASN A 106 -1.15 -15.52 -6.51
C ASN A 106 -1.47 -16.90 -5.94
N ASP A 107 -0.48 -17.63 -5.41
CA ASP A 107 -0.68 -18.93 -4.76
C ASP A 107 -1.01 -18.74 -3.27
N GLU A 108 -2.20 -19.18 -2.83
CA GLU A 108 -2.67 -19.01 -1.45
C GLU A 108 -1.79 -19.74 -0.41
N GLU A 109 -1.28 -20.93 -0.74
CA GLU A 109 -0.41 -21.71 0.14
C GLU A 109 0.95 -21.02 0.30
N LYS A 110 1.53 -20.53 -0.80
CA LYS A 110 2.80 -19.79 -0.79
C LYS A 110 2.65 -18.44 -0.09
N ARG A 111 1.56 -17.72 -0.35
CA ARG A 111 1.26 -16.44 0.31
C ARG A 111 1.18 -16.60 1.82
N LYS A 112 0.43 -17.59 2.33
CA LYS A 112 0.37 -17.89 3.77
C LYS A 112 1.72 -18.25 4.37
N LYS A 113 2.60 -18.87 3.59
CA LYS A 113 3.92 -19.34 4.04
C LYS A 113 4.96 -18.22 4.09
N PHE A 114 4.99 -17.32 3.12
CA PHE A 114 6.07 -16.36 2.92
C PHE A 114 5.66 -14.89 3.15
N ILE A 115 4.37 -14.57 3.12
CA ILE A 115 3.87 -13.19 3.23
C ILE A 115 3.20 -12.96 4.60
N ASN A 116 3.39 -11.75 5.11
CA ASN A 116 2.68 -11.20 6.25
C ASN A 116 2.06 -9.86 5.85
N GLU A 117 0.75 -9.71 6.05
CA GLU A 117 0.06 -8.43 5.86
C GLU A 117 0.29 -7.55 7.09
N ALA A 118 1.04 -6.48 6.93
CA ALA A 118 1.32 -5.55 8.01
C ALA A 118 0.23 -4.47 8.15
N PHE A 119 -0.39 -4.07 7.03
CA PHE A 119 -1.54 -3.18 6.94
C PHE A 119 -2.43 -3.62 5.76
N PRO A 120 -3.70 -3.18 5.65
CA PRO A 120 -4.56 -3.54 4.51
C PRO A 120 -3.86 -3.24 3.17
N GLY A 121 -3.56 -4.28 2.39
CA GLY A 121 -2.86 -4.16 1.10
C GLY A 121 -1.34 -3.93 1.20
N PHE A 122 -0.78 -3.75 2.40
CA PHE A 122 0.66 -3.64 2.61
C PHE A 122 1.26 -4.98 3.05
N LEU A 123 1.86 -5.66 2.09
CA LEU A 123 2.40 -7.01 2.24
C LEU A 123 3.91 -6.95 2.48
N THR A 124 4.38 -7.77 3.43
CA THR A 124 5.79 -7.87 3.80
C THR A 124 6.26 -9.33 3.76
N LEU A 125 7.53 -9.55 3.45
CA LEU A 125 8.12 -10.89 3.47
C LEU A 125 8.43 -11.34 4.91
N ARG A 126 8.12 -12.59 5.21
CA ARG A 126 8.42 -13.25 6.48
C ARG A 126 9.92 -13.57 6.59
N LYS A 127 10.67 -12.70 7.27
CA LYS A 127 12.13 -12.81 7.44
C LYS A 127 12.59 -14.14 8.06
N ASP A 128 11.78 -14.77 8.90
CA ASP A 128 12.08 -16.07 9.53
C ASP A 128 12.16 -17.23 8.52
N LYS A 129 11.62 -17.07 7.32
CA LYS A 129 11.63 -18.09 6.26
C LYS A 129 12.85 -18.02 5.34
N PHE A 130 13.64 -16.95 5.41
CA PHE A 130 14.79 -16.70 4.53
C PHE A 130 16.15 -16.83 5.25
N ASN A 131 16.18 -16.91 6.58
CA ASN A 131 17.42 -17.03 7.37
C ASN A 131 17.90 -18.49 7.55
N LYS A 132 17.99 -19.28 6.47
CA LYS A 132 18.50 -20.65 6.53
C LYS A 132 19.65 -20.90 5.56
#